data_AF-A0A940IYR9-F1
#
_entry.id   AF-A0A940IYR9-F1
#
_cell.length_a   1.000
_cell.length_b   1.000
_cell.length_c   1.000
_cell.angle_alpha   90.00
_cell.angle_beta   90.00
_cell.angle_gamma   90.00
#
_symmetry.space_group_name_H-M   'P 1'
#
loop_
_entity.id
_entity.type
_entity.pdbx_description
1 polymer ?
#
loop_
_entity_poly.entity_id
_entity_poly.type
_entity_poly.pdbx_seq_one_letter_code
_entity_poly.pdbx_strand_id
1 'polypeptide(L)'
;MSENKVICEISDSGVATVTLNNPDKHNAFDDTVIETLTTTFTNLANAPQVKVVVLAANGKSFSAGADLNWMKRMASYSYQENLADANALAQMLKTLNFMPKPVIGKIQGAAFGGAVGLASCCDIVVASTKASFCLSEVKLGLIPATISPYVVNAIGLSASRRYFMTAERFFANKAAELGLVDEVVEPELLDQKVDEFVTLLLANGPDAVRQAKQLAFDVAYCDLNQGINDDVLADTSVRIANIRTSPEGQEGLSAFFDKRQPQWQQQVNQHPSSVQQRQAHDGNE
;
A
#
# COMPACT_ATOMS: atom_id res chain seq x y z
N MET A 1 -21.58 12.48 -11.67
CA MET A 1 -20.20 12.06 -11.94
C MET A 1 -19.34 12.71 -10.89
N SER A 2 -18.57 11.94 -10.13
CA SER A 2 -17.57 12.50 -9.21
C SER A 2 -16.58 13.35 -10.01
N GLU A 3 -16.37 14.61 -9.62
CA GLU A 3 -15.41 15.51 -10.31
C GLU A 3 -13.96 15.05 -10.13
N ASN A 4 -13.65 14.27 -9.08
CA ASN A 4 -12.31 13.78 -8.77
C ASN A 4 -12.26 12.25 -8.68
N LYS A 5 -11.58 11.62 -9.65
CA LYS A 5 -11.42 10.14 -9.71
C LYS A 5 -10.51 9.57 -8.62
N VAL A 6 -9.73 10.42 -7.96
CA VAL A 6 -8.91 10.10 -6.79
C VAL A 6 -9.09 11.24 -5.79
N ILE A 7 -9.34 10.91 -4.54
CA ILE A 7 -9.44 11.88 -3.44
C ILE A 7 -8.39 11.56 -2.38
N CYS A 8 -7.87 12.58 -1.70
CA CYS A 8 -6.89 12.43 -0.64
C CYS A 8 -7.28 13.32 0.53
N GLU A 9 -7.41 12.73 1.71
CA GLU A 9 -7.73 13.43 2.97
C GLU A 9 -6.67 13.08 4.01
N ILE A 10 -6.24 14.07 4.81
CA ILE A 10 -5.24 13.87 5.87
C ILE A 10 -5.89 14.25 7.19
N SER A 11 -5.92 13.31 8.14
CA SER A 11 -6.41 13.59 9.50
C SER A 11 -5.38 14.35 10.33
N ASP A 12 -5.84 14.97 11.43
CA ASP A 12 -4.96 15.62 12.41
C ASP A 12 -3.96 14.63 13.07
N SER A 13 -4.32 13.35 13.13
CA SER A 13 -3.44 12.28 13.62
C SER A 13 -2.35 11.86 12.61
N GLY A 14 -2.34 12.44 11.41
CA GLY A 14 -1.35 12.19 10.37
C GLY A 14 -1.66 10.97 9.49
N VAL A 15 -2.92 10.54 9.42
CA VAL A 15 -3.34 9.44 8.54
C VAL A 15 -3.85 10.02 7.23
N ALA A 16 -3.19 9.70 6.12
CA ALA A 16 -3.60 10.11 4.79
C ALA A 16 -4.41 8.98 4.12
N THR A 17 -5.67 9.23 3.78
CA THR A 17 -6.52 8.27 3.06
C THR A 17 -6.61 8.67 1.58
N VAL A 18 -5.98 7.87 0.71
CA VAL A 18 -6.04 8.01 -0.76
C VAL A 18 -7.12 7.06 -1.28
N THR A 19 -8.21 7.61 -1.82
CA THR A 19 -9.37 6.82 -2.24
C THR A 19 -9.59 6.91 -3.75
N LEU A 20 -9.62 5.76 -4.43
CA LEU A 20 -10.14 5.65 -5.79
C LEU A 20 -11.64 5.95 -5.77
N ASN A 21 -12.06 6.98 -6.52
CA ASN A 21 -13.38 7.59 -6.40
C ASN A 21 -14.08 7.74 -7.76
N ASN A 22 -14.14 6.63 -8.48
CA ASN A 22 -14.91 6.47 -9.72
C ASN A 22 -15.77 5.18 -9.67
N PRO A 23 -16.67 5.06 -8.68
CA PRO A 23 -17.38 3.80 -8.40
C PRO A 23 -18.28 3.34 -9.55
N ASP A 24 -18.87 4.26 -10.31
CA ASP A 24 -19.75 3.96 -11.45
C ASP A 24 -19.02 3.21 -12.57
N LYS A 25 -17.70 3.43 -12.68
CA LYS A 25 -16.81 2.69 -13.59
C LYS A 25 -15.96 1.65 -12.88
N HIS A 26 -16.37 1.23 -11.68
CA HIS A 26 -15.62 0.27 -10.87
C HIS A 26 -14.15 0.66 -10.68
N ASN A 27 -13.88 1.97 -10.53
CA ASN A 27 -12.53 2.52 -10.33
C ASN A 27 -11.51 2.06 -11.39
N ALA A 28 -11.97 1.89 -12.64
CA ALA A 28 -11.09 1.52 -13.73
C ALA A 28 -10.00 2.58 -13.96
N PHE A 29 -8.79 2.11 -14.26
CA PHE A 29 -7.60 2.93 -14.45
C PHE A 29 -7.62 3.59 -15.82
N ASP A 30 -7.19 4.85 -15.84
CA ASP A 30 -6.75 5.54 -17.04
C ASP A 30 -5.50 6.37 -16.70
N ASP A 31 -4.92 6.96 -17.75
CA ASP A 31 -3.83 7.93 -17.69
C ASP A 31 -4.02 8.98 -16.57
N THR A 32 -5.21 9.57 -16.45
CA THR A 32 -5.51 10.58 -15.42
C THR A 32 -5.41 10.01 -14.01
N VAL A 33 -5.97 8.82 -13.76
CA VAL A 33 -5.88 8.16 -12.45
C VAL A 33 -4.43 7.83 -12.11
N ILE A 34 -3.66 7.32 -13.06
CA ILE A 34 -2.24 6.97 -12.87
C ILE A 34 -1.41 8.21 -12.50
N GLU A 35 -1.57 9.30 -13.25
CA GLU A 35 -0.90 10.58 -12.98
C GLU A 35 -1.28 11.16 -11.62
N THR A 36 -2.58 11.15 -11.29
CA THR A 36 -3.10 11.69 -10.03
C THR A 36 -2.58 10.89 -8.83
N LEU A 37 -2.56 9.57 -8.91
CA LEU A 37 -1.98 8.71 -7.87
C LEU A 37 -0.49 8.97 -7.71
N THR A 38 0.26 9.06 -8.82
CA THR A 38 1.71 9.33 -8.79
C THR A 38 2.02 10.64 -8.07
N THR A 39 1.31 11.71 -8.43
CA THR A 39 1.45 13.03 -7.80
C THR A 39 1.06 12.96 -6.31
N THR A 40 -0.04 12.30 -6.00
CA THR A 40 -0.52 12.16 -4.61
C THR A 40 0.49 11.43 -3.74
N PHE A 41 0.99 10.26 -4.16
CA PHE A 41 1.98 9.50 -3.39
C PHE A 41 3.32 10.25 -3.26
N THR A 42 3.75 10.96 -4.30
CA THR A 42 4.95 11.79 -4.24
C THR A 42 4.81 12.91 -3.21
N ASN A 43 3.66 13.56 -3.15
CA ASN A 43 3.39 14.61 -2.17
C ASN A 43 3.33 14.04 -0.74
N LEU A 44 2.63 12.91 -0.54
CA LEU A 44 2.52 12.26 0.77
C LEU A 44 3.87 11.72 1.29
N ALA A 45 4.73 11.22 0.40
CA ALA A 45 6.07 10.77 0.76
C ALA A 45 6.91 11.88 1.40
N ASN A 46 6.73 13.12 0.92
CA ASN A 46 7.47 14.31 1.37
C ASN A 46 6.75 15.11 2.46
N ALA A 47 5.52 14.73 2.82
CA ALA A 47 4.71 15.43 3.82
C ALA A 47 5.14 15.04 5.25
N PRO A 48 5.68 15.96 6.07
CA PRO A 48 6.14 15.63 7.42
C PRO A 48 4.98 15.29 8.37
N GLN A 49 3.79 15.85 8.15
CA GLN A 49 2.59 15.58 8.94
C GLN A 49 2.00 14.18 8.71
N VAL A 50 2.33 13.54 7.58
CA VAL A 50 1.81 12.21 7.23
C VAL A 50 2.66 11.13 7.89
N LYS A 51 2.00 10.24 8.65
CA LYS A 51 2.60 9.11 9.36
C LYS A 51 2.21 7.77 8.75
N VAL A 52 0.98 7.63 8.27
CA VAL A 52 0.45 6.40 7.66
C VAL A 52 -0.38 6.76 6.43
N VAL A 53 -0.33 5.94 5.39
CA VAL A 53 -1.19 6.05 4.21
C VAL A 53 -2.16 4.87 4.17
N VAL A 54 -3.44 5.14 3.94
CA VAL A 54 -4.45 4.13 3.64
C VAL A 54 -4.86 4.29 2.18
N LEU A 55 -4.66 3.26 1.37
CA LEU A 55 -5.11 3.18 -0.01
C LEU A 55 -6.46 2.45 -0.05
N ALA A 56 -7.52 3.18 -0.41
CA ALA A 56 -8.89 2.72 -0.38
C ALA A 56 -9.61 2.95 -1.73
N ALA A 57 -10.86 2.51 -1.80
CA ALA A 57 -11.72 2.72 -2.94
C ALA A 57 -13.19 2.87 -2.51
N ASN A 58 -13.93 3.72 -3.20
CA ASN A 58 -15.38 3.83 -3.06
C ASN A 58 -16.10 2.86 -4.01
N GLY A 59 -17.28 2.40 -3.59
CA GLY A 59 -18.14 1.51 -4.38
C GLY A 59 -17.80 0.02 -4.24
N LYS A 60 -18.35 -0.79 -5.16
CA LYS A 60 -18.33 -2.26 -5.06
C LYS A 60 -16.99 -2.93 -5.40
N SER A 61 -16.12 -2.22 -6.11
CA SER A 61 -14.84 -2.76 -6.58
C SER A 61 -13.71 -1.90 -6.04
N PHE A 62 -12.59 -2.53 -5.70
CA PHE A 62 -11.36 -1.79 -5.49
C PHE A 62 -10.92 -1.16 -6.81
N SER A 63 -10.70 -1.97 -7.84
CA SER A 63 -10.65 -1.53 -9.24
C SER A 63 -10.84 -2.71 -10.22
N ALA A 64 -11.62 -2.49 -11.27
CA ALA A 64 -11.90 -3.50 -12.30
C ALA A 64 -10.81 -3.63 -13.39
N GLY A 65 -9.68 -2.93 -13.26
CA GLY A 65 -8.59 -2.94 -14.24
C GLY A 65 -8.62 -1.71 -15.15
N ALA A 66 -8.23 -1.85 -16.41
CA ALA A 66 -8.12 -0.73 -17.35
C ALA A 66 -9.50 -0.22 -17.84
N ASP A 67 -9.66 1.10 -17.95
CA ASP A 67 -10.84 1.74 -18.55
C ASP A 67 -10.95 1.38 -20.04
N LEU A 68 -12.17 1.08 -20.49
CA LEU A 68 -12.44 0.63 -21.87
C LEU A 68 -12.03 1.68 -22.91
N ASN A 69 -12.22 2.96 -22.64
CA ASN A 69 -11.84 4.02 -23.57
C ASN A 69 -10.33 4.21 -23.59
N TRP A 70 -9.65 4.03 -22.45
CA TRP A 70 -8.19 4.02 -22.43
C TRP A 70 -7.62 2.83 -23.20
N MET A 71 -8.19 1.63 -23.05
CA MET A 71 -7.82 0.47 -23.88
C MET A 71 -8.00 0.70 -25.39
N LYS A 72 -9.09 1.38 -25.79
CA LYS A 72 -9.29 1.76 -27.21
C LYS A 72 -8.21 2.72 -27.71
N ARG A 73 -7.77 3.67 -26.89
CA ARG A 73 -6.67 4.58 -27.23
C ARG A 73 -5.35 3.82 -27.36
N MET A 74 -5.02 2.98 -26.39
CA MET A 74 -3.81 2.14 -26.39
C MET A 74 -3.69 1.28 -27.66
N ALA A 75 -4.79 0.72 -28.15
CA ALA A 75 -4.80 -0.05 -29.38
C ALA A 75 -4.42 0.75 -30.63
N SER A 76 -4.53 2.08 -30.59
CA SER A 76 -4.19 2.99 -31.70
C SER A 76 -2.86 3.72 -31.49
N TYR A 77 -2.24 3.58 -30.33
CA TYR A 77 -0.96 4.20 -30.01
C TYR A 77 0.19 3.60 -30.83
N SER A 78 1.15 4.44 -31.18
CA SER A 78 2.48 4.02 -31.63
C SER A 78 3.21 3.25 -30.52
N TYR A 79 4.32 2.60 -30.88
CA TYR A 79 5.18 1.95 -29.90
C TYR A 79 5.67 2.92 -28.81
N GLN A 80 6.07 4.13 -29.18
CA GLN A 80 6.61 5.11 -28.23
C GLN A 80 5.54 5.63 -27.28
N GLU A 81 4.31 5.83 -27.76
CA GLU A 81 3.17 6.20 -26.91
C GLU A 81 2.82 5.08 -25.92
N ASN A 82 2.78 3.82 -26.39
CA ASN A 82 2.56 2.66 -25.50
C ASN A 82 3.69 2.50 -24.46
N LEU A 83 4.95 2.76 -24.84
CA LEU A 83 6.08 2.71 -23.92
C LEU A 83 5.98 3.82 -22.85
N ALA A 84 5.62 5.04 -23.25
CA ALA A 84 5.43 6.16 -22.34
C ALA A 84 4.28 5.89 -21.35
N ASP A 85 3.16 5.36 -21.85
CA ASP A 85 2.00 4.97 -21.04
C ASP A 85 2.35 3.86 -20.02
N ALA A 86 3.05 2.80 -20.46
CA ALA A 86 3.53 1.74 -19.58
C ALA A 86 4.54 2.26 -18.53
N ASN A 87 5.42 3.19 -18.90
CA ASN A 87 6.36 3.83 -17.97
C ASN A 87 5.65 4.66 -16.91
N ALA A 88 4.55 5.33 -17.23
CA ALA A 88 3.77 6.08 -16.25
C ALA A 88 3.19 5.15 -15.16
N LEU A 89 2.61 4.01 -15.56
CA LEU A 89 2.15 2.99 -14.61
C LEU A 89 3.31 2.41 -13.78
N ALA A 90 4.44 2.07 -14.40
CA ALA A 90 5.60 1.56 -13.69
C ALA A 90 6.16 2.57 -12.67
N GLN A 91 6.21 3.86 -13.03
CA GLN A 91 6.66 4.92 -12.14
C GLN A 91 5.69 5.12 -10.96
N MET A 92 4.37 5.07 -11.20
CA MET A 92 3.36 5.15 -10.14
C MET A 92 3.54 4.04 -9.10
N LEU A 93 3.71 2.79 -9.55
CA LEU A 93 3.93 1.64 -8.68
C LEU A 93 5.26 1.72 -7.92
N LYS A 94 6.33 2.17 -8.59
CA LYS A 94 7.62 2.43 -7.94
C LYS A 94 7.49 3.48 -6.84
N THR A 95 6.79 4.58 -7.11
CA THR A 95 6.55 5.63 -6.13
C THR A 95 5.79 5.09 -4.92
N LEU A 96 4.75 4.27 -5.13
CA LEU A 96 3.99 3.65 -4.04
C LEU A 96 4.84 2.68 -3.22
N ASN A 97 5.52 1.74 -3.87
CA ASN A 97 6.28 0.68 -3.22
C ASN A 97 7.42 1.23 -2.34
N PHE A 98 8.16 2.22 -2.85
CA PHE A 98 9.34 2.76 -2.17
C PHE A 98 9.06 4.04 -1.37
N MET A 99 7.80 4.43 -1.18
CA MET A 99 7.53 5.58 -0.32
C MET A 99 7.94 5.29 1.13
N PRO A 100 8.52 6.27 1.85
CA PRO A 100 9.04 6.06 3.21
C PRO A 100 7.96 5.89 4.28
N LYS A 101 6.69 6.07 3.92
CA LYS A 101 5.55 5.93 4.84
C LYS A 101 4.99 4.50 4.73
N PRO A 102 4.50 3.92 5.83
CA PRO A 102 3.75 2.67 5.78
C PRO A 102 2.42 2.89 5.03
N VAL A 103 2.05 1.91 4.20
CA VAL A 103 0.86 1.91 3.34
C VAL A 103 0.00 0.70 3.65
N ILE A 104 -1.26 0.94 4.02
CA ILE A 104 -2.28 -0.10 4.20
C ILE A 104 -3.22 -0.09 2.99
N GLY A 105 -3.32 -1.21 2.27
CA GLY A 105 -4.31 -1.43 1.22
C GLY A 105 -5.62 -1.96 1.79
N LYS A 106 -6.72 -1.20 1.63
CA LYS A 106 -8.08 -1.59 2.04
C LYS A 106 -8.87 -2.12 0.82
N ILE A 107 -8.94 -3.44 0.67
CA ILE A 107 -9.50 -4.08 -0.52
C ILE A 107 -10.89 -4.65 -0.23
N GLN A 108 -11.93 -3.89 -0.56
CA GLN A 108 -13.32 -4.23 -0.26
C GLN A 108 -14.00 -5.13 -1.31
N GLY A 109 -13.40 -5.27 -2.51
CA GLY A 109 -14.03 -5.94 -3.64
C GLY A 109 -13.05 -6.35 -4.73
N ALA A 110 -13.52 -6.40 -5.98
CA ALA A 110 -12.70 -6.83 -7.12
C ALA A 110 -11.48 -5.91 -7.34
N ALA A 111 -10.30 -6.51 -7.52
CA ALA A 111 -9.02 -5.86 -7.84
C ALA A 111 -8.36 -6.60 -9.03
N PHE A 112 -8.46 -6.05 -10.25
CA PHE A 112 -7.92 -6.68 -11.46
C PHE A 112 -6.79 -5.89 -12.12
N GLY A 113 -5.86 -6.62 -12.74
CA GLY A 113 -4.71 -6.08 -13.48
C GLY A 113 -3.87 -5.12 -12.63
N GLY A 114 -3.77 -3.86 -13.06
CA GLY A 114 -3.06 -2.79 -12.34
C GLY A 114 -3.42 -2.67 -10.85
N ALA A 115 -4.66 -3.00 -10.49
CA ALA A 115 -5.12 -2.98 -9.09
C ALA A 115 -4.48 -4.07 -8.22
N VAL A 116 -4.14 -5.23 -8.79
CA VAL A 116 -3.34 -6.25 -8.09
C VAL A 116 -1.93 -5.71 -7.85
N GLY A 117 -1.37 -4.98 -8.82
CA GLY A 117 -0.11 -4.26 -8.66
C GLY A 117 -0.13 -3.28 -7.48
N LEU A 118 -1.17 -2.46 -7.36
CA LEU A 118 -1.34 -1.57 -6.19
C LEU A 118 -1.34 -2.35 -4.86
N ALA A 119 -2.12 -3.44 -4.78
CA ALA A 119 -2.18 -4.26 -3.58
C ALA A 119 -0.80 -4.86 -3.25
N SER A 120 -0.07 -5.38 -4.24
CA SER A 120 1.28 -5.92 -4.08
C SER A 120 2.34 -4.89 -3.68
N CYS A 121 2.07 -3.59 -3.84
CA CYS A 121 2.96 -2.52 -3.39
C CYS A 121 2.63 -1.99 -1.99
N CYS A 122 1.49 -2.38 -1.40
CA CYS A 122 1.15 -2.00 -0.03
C CYS A 122 1.98 -2.82 0.97
N ASP A 123 2.30 -2.22 2.12
CA ASP A 123 3.06 -2.92 3.17
C ASP A 123 2.17 -3.89 3.96
N ILE A 124 0.89 -3.54 4.09
CA ILE A 124 -0.15 -4.35 4.74
C ILE A 124 -1.38 -4.31 3.85
N VAL A 125 -1.99 -5.46 3.56
CA VAL A 125 -3.22 -5.57 2.79
C VAL A 125 -4.31 -6.22 3.64
N VAL A 126 -5.38 -5.47 3.89
CA VAL A 126 -6.59 -5.99 4.53
C VAL A 126 -7.67 -6.12 3.46
N ALA A 127 -8.20 -7.33 3.31
CA ALA A 127 -9.23 -7.61 2.33
C ALA A 127 -10.55 -8.07 2.97
N SER A 128 -11.66 -7.69 2.35
CA SER A 128 -12.95 -8.31 2.68
C SER A 128 -12.99 -9.75 2.18
N THR A 129 -13.77 -10.63 2.84
CA THR A 129 -14.18 -11.94 2.31
C THR A 129 -14.80 -11.87 0.91
N LYS A 130 -15.34 -10.71 0.49
CA LYS A 130 -15.88 -10.46 -0.85
C LYS A 130 -14.83 -10.07 -1.90
N ALA A 131 -13.57 -9.85 -1.50
CA ALA A 131 -12.51 -9.45 -2.41
C ALA A 131 -12.14 -10.58 -3.39
N SER A 132 -11.77 -10.18 -4.61
CA SER A 132 -11.29 -11.11 -5.62
C SER A 132 -10.25 -10.45 -6.51
N PHE A 133 -9.31 -11.26 -6.99
CA PHE A 133 -8.10 -10.81 -7.67
C PHE A 133 -7.95 -11.55 -9.00
N CYS A 134 -7.45 -10.86 -10.01
CA CYS A 134 -7.26 -11.44 -11.34
C CYS A 134 -6.18 -10.68 -12.12
N LEU A 135 -5.27 -11.42 -12.73
CA LEU A 135 -4.27 -10.91 -13.67
C LEU A 135 -4.74 -11.32 -15.07
N SER A 136 -5.62 -10.50 -15.64
CA SER A 136 -6.42 -10.85 -16.83
C SER A 136 -5.73 -10.58 -18.17
N GLU A 137 -4.52 -10.03 -18.17
CA GLU A 137 -3.83 -9.46 -19.33
C GLU A 137 -3.70 -10.46 -20.49
N VAL A 138 -3.40 -11.73 -20.20
CA VAL A 138 -3.22 -12.77 -21.23
C VAL A 138 -4.49 -13.11 -22.00
N LYS A 139 -5.68 -12.80 -21.44
CA LYS A 139 -6.96 -12.92 -22.17
C LYS A 139 -7.08 -11.93 -23.32
N LEU A 140 -6.26 -10.87 -23.31
CA LEU A 140 -6.21 -9.83 -24.34
C LEU A 140 -4.94 -9.92 -25.21
N GLY A 141 -4.14 -10.99 -25.07
CA GLY A 141 -2.85 -11.11 -25.74
C GLY A 141 -1.76 -10.19 -25.17
N LEU A 142 -1.96 -9.68 -23.95
CA LEU A 142 -1.00 -8.86 -23.22
C LEU A 142 -0.35 -9.66 -22.08
N ILE A 143 0.55 -9.04 -21.33
CA ILE A 143 1.17 -9.63 -20.14
C ILE A 143 1.18 -8.61 -18.98
N PRO A 144 1.15 -9.04 -17.71
CA PRO A 144 1.19 -8.16 -16.54
C PRO A 144 2.61 -7.59 -16.29
N ALA A 145 3.27 -7.04 -17.31
CA ALA A 145 4.70 -6.72 -17.27
C ALA A 145 5.07 -5.69 -16.19
N THR A 146 4.37 -4.55 -16.16
CA THR A 146 4.70 -3.43 -15.25
C THR A 146 4.43 -3.73 -13.78
N ILE A 147 3.42 -4.57 -13.50
CA ILE A 147 3.09 -5.00 -12.13
C ILE A 147 3.90 -6.22 -11.69
N SER A 148 4.49 -6.97 -12.63
CA SER A 148 5.10 -8.28 -12.34
C SER A 148 6.18 -8.28 -11.26
N PRO A 149 7.07 -7.27 -11.12
CA PRO A 149 8.10 -7.32 -10.07
C PRO A 149 7.49 -7.37 -8.68
N TYR A 150 6.45 -6.56 -8.45
CA TYR A 150 5.76 -6.46 -7.16
C TYR A 150 4.91 -7.70 -6.89
N VAL A 151 4.19 -8.18 -7.90
CA VAL A 151 3.35 -9.38 -7.75
C VAL A 151 4.22 -10.62 -7.50
N VAL A 152 5.31 -10.79 -8.23
CA VAL A 152 6.24 -11.91 -8.01
C VAL A 152 6.87 -11.86 -6.61
N ASN A 153 7.19 -10.66 -6.12
CA ASN A 153 7.68 -10.50 -4.75
C ASN A 153 6.60 -10.88 -3.71
N ALA A 154 5.34 -10.48 -3.93
CA ALA A 154 4.25 -10.74 -2.99
C ALA A 154 3.81 -12.21 -2.94
N ILE A 155 3.60 -12.86 -4.10
CA ILE A 155 3.03 -14.22 -4.16
C ILE A 155 4.02 -15.32 -4.56
N GLY A 156 5.26 -14.95 -4.82
CA GLY A 156 6.31 -15.86 -5.27
C GLY A 156 6.19 -16.31 -6.74
N LEU A 157 7.29 -16.86 -7.26
CA LEU A 157 7.42 -17.25 -8.65
C LEU A 157 6.41 -18.32 -9.09
N SER A 158 6.18 -19.34 -8.26
CA SER A 158 5.31 -20.48 -8.61
C SER A 158 3.86 -20.04 -8.83
N ALA A 159 3.31 -19.29 -7.87
CA ALA A 159 1.95 -18.76 -7.98
C ALA A 159 1.83 -17.74 -9.11
N SER A 160 2.82 -16.85 -9.26
CA SER A 160 2.85 -15.86 -10.34
C SER A 160 2.76 -16.52 -11.72
N ARG A 161 3.57 -17.57 -12.00
CA ARG A 161 3.47 -18.31 -13.26
C ARG A 161 2.05 -18.82 -13.51
N ARG A 162 1.42 -19.43 -12.51
CA ARG A 162 0.05 -19.95 -12.62
C ARG A 162 -0.94 -18.83 -12.96
N TYR A 163 -1.00 -17.77 -12.16
CA TYR A 163 -2.03 -16.74 -12.34
C TYR A 163 -1.77 -15.83 -13.54
N PHE A 164 -0.50 -15.63 -13.94
CA PHE A 164 -0.16 -14.87 -15.14
C PHE A 164 -0.60 -15.64 -16.39
N MET A 165 -0.38 -16.95 -16.45
CA MET A 165 -0.68 -17.76 -17.64
C MET A 165 -2.17 -18.13 -17.76
N THR A 166 -2.83 -18.40 -16.63
CA THR A 166 -4.23 -18.87 -16.64
C THR A 166 -5.24 -17.72 -16.66
N ALA A 167 -4.87 -16.54 -16.17
CA ALA A 167 -5.79 -15.44 -15.90
C ALA A 167 -7.05 -15.89 -15.11
N GLU A 168 -6.92 -16.92 -14.28
CA GLU A 168 -7.99 -17.36 -13.40
C GLU A 168 -8.16 -16.37 -12.24
N ARG A 169 -9.40 -16.26 -11.74
CA ARG A 169 -9.69 -15.44 -10.57
C ARG A 169 -9.36 -16.24 -9.31
N PHE A 170 -8.78 -15.57 -8.32
CA PHE A 170 -8.63 -16.09 -6.96
C PHE A 170 -9.27 -15.12 -5.95
N PHE A 171 -9.57 -15.63 -4.75
CA PHE A 171 -10.38 -14.93 -3.75
C PHE A 171 -9.59 -14.68 -2.47
N ALA A 172 -10.12 -13.82 -1.59
CA ALA A 172 -9.45 -13.31 -0.39
C ALA A 172 -8.64 -14.37 0.39
N ASN A 173 -9.23 -15.51 0.75
CA ASN A 173 -8.52 -16.56 1.49
C ASN A 173 -7.30 -17.11 0.73
N LYS A 174 -7.47 -17.38 -0.58
CA LYS A 174 -6.34 -17.83 -1.41
C LYS A 174 -5.30 -16.72 -1.59
N ALA A 175 -5.72 -15.46 -1.67
CA ALA A 175 -4.79 -14.33 -1.73
C ALA A 175 -3.97 -14.23 -0.43
N ALA A 176 -4.58 -14.52 0.73
CA ALA A 176 -3.88 -14.57 2.00
C ALA A 176 -2.91 -15.74 2.12
N GLU A 177 -3.32 -16.95 1.70
CA GLU A 177 -2.42 -18.11 1.62
C GLU A 177 -1.18 -17.86 0.75
N LEU A 178 -1.30 -16.97 -0.23
CA LEU A 178 -0.22 -16.62 -1.14
C LEU A 178 0.66 -15.46 -0.64
N GLY A 179 0.25 -14.75 0.42
CA GLY A 179 0.96 -13.56 0.91
C GLY A 179 0.62 -12.25 0.19
N LEU A 180 -0.43 -12.21 -0.64
CA LEU A 180 -0.93 -10.95 -1.22
C LEU A 180 -1.79 -10.16 -0.23
N VAL A 181 -2.44 -10.85 0.71
CA VAL A 181 -3.36 -10.29 1.70
C VAL A 181 -2.88 -10.74 3.08
N ASP A 182 -2.72 -9.82 4.01
CA ASP A 182 -2.27 -10.15 5.37
C ASP A 182 -3.46 -10.54 6.26
N GLU A 183 -4.59 -9.87 6.10
CA GLU A 183 -5.80 -10.12 6.90
C GLU A 183 -7.06 -10.17 6.04
N VAL A 184 -7.88 -11.20 6.25
CA VAL A 184 -9.19 -11.35 5.61
C VAL A 184 -10.28 -11.23 6.67
N VAL A 185 -11.19 -10.30 6.47
CA VAL A 185 -12.29 -10.04 7.43
C VAL A 185 -13.63 -9.90 6.71
N GLU A 186 -14.73 -10.06 7.44
CA GLU A 186 -16.05 -9.76 6.89
C GLU A 186 -16.14 -8.28 6.47
N PRO A 187 -16.92 -7.94 5.42
CA PRO A 187 -17.00 -6.58 4.88
C PRO A 187 -17.27 -5.50 5.93
N GLU A 188 -18.09 -5.83 6.93
CA GLU A 188 -18.52 -4.94 8.00
C GLU A 188 -17.39 -4.65 9.02
N LEU A 189 -16.36 -5.50 9.06
CA LEU A 189 -15.19 -5.37 9.94
C LEU A 189 -13.97 -4.77 9.23
N LEU A 190 -14.08 -4.46 7.93
CA LEU A 190 -12.95 -4.03 7.11
C LEU A 190 -12.33 -2.72 7.62
N ASP A 191 -13.16 -1.72 7.92
CA ASP A 191 -12.69 -0.43 8.45
C ASP A 191 -12.05 -0.59 9.82
N GLN A 192 -12.69 -1.36 10.72
CA GLN A 192 -12.16 -1.65 12.05
C GLN A 192 -10.76 -2.30 11.96
N LYS A 193 -10.58 -3.31 11.09
CA LYS A 193 -9.30 -4.00 10.96
C LYS A 193 -8.20 -3.08 10.41
N VAL A 194 -8.54 -2.17 9.49
CA VAL A 194 -7.59 -1.15 9.03
C VAL A 194 -7.23 -0.20 10.17
N ASP A 195 -8.20 0.24 10.97
CA ASP A 195 -7.96 1.13 12.12
C ASP A 195 -7.08 0.47 13.20
N GLU A 196 -7.18 -0.84 13.39
CA GLU A 196 -6.29 -1.60 14.27
C GLU A 196 -4.83 -1.48 13.81
N PHE A 197 -4.54 -1.68 12.52
CA PHE A 197 -3.17 -1.51 11.98
C PHE A 197 -2.70 -0.06 12.01
N VAL A 198 -3.58 0.90 11.71
CA VAL A 198 -3.27 2.33 11.84
C VAL A 198 -2.86 2.65 13.28
N THR A 199 -3.60 2.14 14.26
CA THR A 199 -3.31 2.33 15.70
C THR A 199 -1.95 1.74 16.06
N LEU A 200 -1.63 0.52 15.60
CA LEU A 200 -0.34 -0.11 15.83
C LEU A 200 0.81 0.70 15.24
N LEU A 201 0.65 1.22 14.02
CA LEU A 201 1.68 2.02 13.36
C LEU A 201 1.90 3.37 14.05
N LEU A 202 0.81 4.05 14.46
CA LEU A 202 0.89 5.34 15.15
C LEU A 202 1.47 5.24 16.56
N ALA A 203 1.45 4.06 17.18
CA ALA A 203 2.09 3.83 18.48
C ALA A 203 3.63 3.76 18.40
N ASN A 204 4.20 3.56 17.21
CA ASN A 204 5.63 3.38 17.02
C ASN A 204 6.36 4.69 16.69
N GLY A 205 7.69 4.69 16.88
CA GLY A 205 8.54 5.82 16.49
C GLY A 205 8.52 6.00 14.96
N PRO A 206 8.14 7.19 14.43
CA PRO A 206 7.99 7.39 13.00
C PRO A 206 9.29 7.21 12.19
N ASP A 207 10.45 7.58 12.74
CA ASP A 207 11.74 7.36 12.08
C ASP A 207 12.13 5.88 12.09
N ALA A 208 11.84 5.16 13.17
CA ALA A 208 12.05 3.72 13.29
C ALA A 208 11.19 2.93 12.31
N VAL A 209 9.89 3.26 12.17
CA VAL A 209 8.99 2.60 11.20
C VAL A 209 9.51 2.78 9.77
N ARG A 210 9.89 4.01 9.40
CA ARG A 210 10.47 4.30 8.07
C ARG A 210 11.73 3.47 7.81
N GLN A 211 12.66 3.46 8.78
CA GLN A 211 13.92 2.75 8.64
C GLN A 211 13.73 1.23 8.63
N ALA A 212 12.77 0.69 9.39
CA ALA A 212 12.44 -0.72 9.38
C ALA A 212 11.90 -1.17 8.02
N LYS A 213 11.00 -0.39 7.41
CA LYS A 213 10.52 -0.63 6.03
C LYS A 213 11.68 -0.63 5.03
N GLN A 214 12.54 0.39 5.07
CA GLN A 214 13.69 0.46 4.17
C GLN A 214 14.66 -0.70 4.38
N LEU A 215 14.93 -1.07 5.63
CA LEU A 215 15.80 -2.18 5.96
C LEU A 215 15.29 -3.49 5.35
N ALA A 216 13.99 -3.77 5.40
CA ALA A 216 13.41 -4.96 4.82
C ALA A 216 13.68 -5.07 3.31
N PHE A 217 13.57 -3.95 2.57
CA PHE A 217 13.94 -3.93 1.15
C PHE A 217 15.44 -4.12 0.94
N ASP A 218 16.26 -3.39 1.69
CA ASP A 218 17.72 -3.43 1.51
C ASP A 218 18.30 -4.83 1.77
N VAL A 219 17.78 -5.56 2.77
CA VAL A 219 18.22 -6.94 3.06
C VAL A 219 17.57 -7.99 2.16
N ALA A 220 16.37 -7.74 1.61
CA ALA A 220 15.75 -8.66 0.67
C ALA A 220 16.42 -8.63 -0.72
N TYR A 221 16.93 -7.45 -1.12
CA TYR A 221 17.57 -7.23 -2.42
C TYR A 221 19.10 -7.16 -2.35
N CYS A 222 19.73 -7.41 -1.19
CA CYS A 222 21.17 -7.66 -1.15
C CYS A 222 21.49 -8.86 -2.07
N ASP A 223 22.65 -8.87 -2.73
CA ASP A 223 23.01 -9.91 -3.70
C ASP A 223 22.81 -11.30 -3.09
N LEU A 224 21.69 -11.94 -3.40
CA LEU A 224 21.24 -13.19 -2.78
C LEU A 224 22.22 -14.33 -3.05
N ASN A 225 23.11 -14.18 -4.05
CA ASN A 225 24.20 -15.12 -4.31
C ASN A 225 25.28 -15.10 -3.21
N GLN A 226 25.35 -14.03 -2.43
CA GLN A 226 26.32 -13.88 -1.33
C GLN A 226 25.71 -14.21 0.04
N GLY A 227 24.38 -14.27 0.14
CA GLY A 227 23.68 -14.53 1.39
C GLY A 227 23.95 -13.47 2.46
N ILE A 228 23.80 -13.86 3.74
CA ILE A 228 24.17 -13.02 4.87
C ILE A 228 25.70 -13.03 4.97
N ASN A 229 26.36 -12.01 4.42
CA ASN A 229 27.82 -11.85 4.39
C ASN A 229 28.28 -10.75 5.37
N ASP A 230 29.60 -10.57 5.49
CA ASP A 230 30.19 -9.57 6.39
C ASP A 230 29.75 -8.13 6.07
N ASP A 231 29.47 -7.81 4.80
CA ASP A 231 28.97 -6.49 4.39
C ASP A 231 27.54 -6.23 4.91
N VAL A 232 26.65 -7.22 4.80
CA VAL A 232 25.29 -7.15 5.37
C VAL A 232 25.35 -7.05 6.89
N LEU A 233 26.25 -7.80 7.54
CA LEU A 233 26.44 -7.71 9.00
C LEU A 233 26.97 -6.34 9.42
N ALA A 234 27.91 -5.77 8.68
CA ALA A 234 28.46 -4.44 8.94
C ALA A 234 27.40 -3.35 8.77
N ASP A 235 26.66 -3.35 7.65
CA ASP A 235 25.59 -2.38 7.39
C ASP A 235 24.48 -2.45 8.45
N THR A 236 23.95 -3.64 8.74
CA THR A 236 22.90 -3.81 9.73
C THR A 236 23.36 -3.40 11.14
N SER A 237 24.63 -3.65 11.49
CA SER A 237 25.23 -3.20 12.76
C SER A 237 25.36 -1.68 12.84
N VAL A 238 25.77 -1.02 11.76
CA VAL A 238 25.85 0.46 11.69
C VAL A 238 24.46 1.08 11.81
N ARG A 239 23.44 0.53 11.14
CA ARG A 239 22.06 1.03 11.19
C ARG A 239 21.49 0.98 12.60
N ILE A 240 21.61 -0.16 13.29
CA ILE A 240 21.10 -0.28 14.66
C ILE A 240 21.89 0.61 15.63
N ALA A 241 23.20 0.81 15.44
CA ALA A 241 23.98 1.74 16.23
C ALA A 241 23.51 3.20 16.04
N ASN A 242 23.30 3.62 14.79
CA ASN A 242 22.81 4.96 14.45
C ASN A 242 21.43 5.25 15.05
N ILE A 243 20.48 4.31 14.92
CA ILE A 243 19.14 4.56 15.44
C ILE A 243 19.12 4.56 16.98
N ARG A 244 19.94 3.73 17.63
CA ARG A 244 20.07 3.73 19.11
C ARG A 244 20.60 5.06 19.64
N THR A 245 21.51 5.73 18.92
CA THR A 245 22.07 7.02 19.33
C THR A 245 21.29 8.23 18.80
N SER A 246 20.25 7.99 17.99
CA SER A 246 19.37 9.05 17.48
C SER A 246 18.48 9.66 18.58
N PRO A 247 17.95 10.88 18.39
CA PRO A 247 17.02 11.49 19.34
C PRO A 247 15.78 10.62 19.61
N GLU A 248 15.17 10.03 18.57
CA GLU A 248 14.01 9.14 18.72
C GLU A 248 14.37 7.87 19.50
N GLY A 249 15.52 7.26 19.20
CA GLY A 249 16.01 6.08 19.91
C GLY A 249 16.28 6.33 21.39
N GLN A 250 16.93 7.45 21.72
CA GLN A 250 17.20 7.84 23.11
C GLN A 250 15.90 8.13 23.88
N GLU A 251 14.95 8.84 23.27
CA GLU A 251 13.63 9.08 23.86
C GLU A 251 12.87 7.77 24.12
N GLY A 252 12.87 6.84 23.17
CA GLY A 252 12.22 5.53 23.34
C GLY A 252 12.81 4.71 24.47
N LEU A 253 14.14 4.64 24.56
CA LEU A 253 14.83 3.92 25.62
C LEU A 253 14.56 4.56 26.99
N SER A 254 14.64 5.89 27.11
CA SER A 254 14.30 6.60 28.35
C SER A 254 12.84 6.35 28.74
N ALA A 255 11.89 6.51 27.81
CA ALA A 255 10.47 6.32 28.09
C ALA A 255 10.16 4.90 28.60
N PHE A 256 10.81 3.89 28.03
CA PHE A 256 10.68 2.50 28.47
C PHE A 256 11.18 2.29 29.91
N PHE A 257 12.38 2.78 30.24
CA PHE A 257 12.94 2.65 31.61
C PHE A 257 12.17 3.47 32.64
N ASP A 258 11.67 4.64 32.25
CA ASP A 258 10.88 5.54 33.08
C ASP A 258 9.40 5.11 33.21
N LYS A 259 8.97 4.07 32.49
CA LYS A 259 7.57 3.58 32.43
C LYS A 259 6.58 4.69 32.05
N ARG A 260 6.95 5.56 31.13
CA ARG A 260 6.12 6.65 30.58
C ARG A 260 5.87 6.44 29.09
N GLN A 261 4.87 7.13 28.55
CA GLN A 261 4.67 7.14 27.11
C GLN A 261 5.73 7.99 26.40
N PRO A 262 6.28 7.52 25.26
CA PRO A 262 7.23 8.30 24.48
C PRO A 262 6.54 9.50 23.81
N GLN A 263 7.31 10.55 23.52
CA GLN A 263 6.79 11.82 22.99
C GLN A 263 5.93 11.68 21.72
N TRP A 264 6.28 10.77 20.81
CA TRP A 264 5.54 10.58 19.56
C TRP A 264 4.10 10.08 19.76
N GLN A 265 3.82 9.38 20.88
CA GLN A 265 2.45 8.95 21.22
C GLN A 265 1.65 10.07 21.90
N GLN A 266 2.31 10.96 22.65
CA GLN A 266 1.63 12.09 23.30
C GLN A 266 1.04 13.06 22.28
N GLN A 267 1.71 13.25 21.14
CA GLN A 267 1.24 14.08 20.04
C GLN A 267 -0.02 13.49 19.35
N VAL A 268 -0.18 12.17 19.33
CA VAL A 268 -1.37 11.51 18.77
C VAL A 268 -2.57 11.69 19.71
N ASN A 269 -2.36 11.58 21.03
CA ASN A 269 -3.43 11.70 22.02
C ASN A 269 -3.98 13.14 22.20
N GLN A 270 -3.24 14.17 21.77
CA GLN A 270 -3.73 15.55 21.74
C GLN A 270 -4.69 15.81 20.55
N HIS A 271 -4.68 14.95 19.54
CA HIS A 271 -5.52 15.01 18.35
C HIS A 271 -6.13 13.63 18.05
N PRO A 272 -7.06 13.15 18.90
CA PRO A 272 -7.68 11.84 18.71
C PRO A 272 -8.35 11.77 17.33
N SER A 273 -8.18 10.64 16.65
CA SER A 273 -8.83 10.40 15.35
C SER A 273 -10.35 10.56 15.48
N SER A 274 -11.02 10.99 14.41
CA SER A 274 -12.48 11.15 14.35
C SER A 274 -13.25 9.85 14.68
N VAL A 275 -12.57 8.71 14.72
CA VAL A 275 -13.09 7.39 15.10
C VAL A 275 -13.21 7.24 16.63
N GLN A 276 -12.23 7.73 17.42
CA GLN A 276 -12.34 7.72 18.89
C GLN A 276 -13.48 8.62 19.38
N GLN A 277 -13.81 9.67 18.64
CA GLN A 277 -14.97 10.52 18.92
C GLN A 277 -16.31 9.83 18.62
N ARG A 278 -16.37 8.90 17.65
CA ARG A 278 -17.59 8.11 17.37
C ARG A 278 -17.86 7.06 18.45
N GLN A 279 -16.82 6.36 18.93
CA GLN A 279 -16.96 5.39 20.03
C GLN A 279 -17.34 6.05 21.38
N ALA A 280 -17.01 7.33 21.58
CA ALA A 280 -17.44 8.09 22.76
C ALA A 280 -18.90 8.59 22.68
N HIS A 281 -19.52 8.61 21.50
CA HIS A 281 -20.91 9.05 21.33
C HIS A 281 -21.90 7.88 21.40
N ASP A 282 -21.52 6.69 20.96
CA ASP A 282 -22.38 5.48 21.01
C ASP A 282 -22.39 4.77 22.38
N GLY A 283 -21.63 5.25 23.36
CA GLY A 283 -21.58 4.71 24.73
C GLY A 283 -22.55 5.38 25.71
N ASN A 284 -23.43 6.26 25.23
CA ASN A 284 -24.31 7.08 26.06
C ASN A 284 -25.73 7.20 25.45
N GLU A 285 -26.31 6.06 25.03
CA GLU A 285 -27.77 5.89 24.85
C GLU A 285 -28.22 4.52 25.37
#